data_AF-X0VX91-F1
#
_entry.id   AF-X0VX91-F1
#
_cell.length_a   1.000
_cell.length_b   1.000
_cell.length_c   1.000
_cell.angle_alpha   90.00
_cell.angle_beta   90.00
_cell.angle_gamma   90.00
#
_symmetry.space_group_name_H-M   'P 1'
#
loop_
_entity.id
_entity.type
_entity.pdbx_description
1 polymer ?
#
loop_
_entity_poly.entity_id
_entity_poly.type
_entity_poly.pdbx_seq_one_letter_code
_entity_poly.pdbx_strand_id
1 'polypeptide(L)'
;NSPLDKYGVHPIVNCPDTDAAQAMVDECNRVAATGDSAGGVVEVVVTGVPTGLGEPVFYKLDGELGKMLGIGAVKGVEVGAGFAVKDMTGFENNDQMHAEDGKVIFESNNAGGITGGLSTGQPIIVRLTVKPTPTIDKPQKTIDKYTLENKDLAAITRRDATIVARIWPVAENYTAMVILDHLFAHYGYQTLKAK
;
A
#
# COMPACT_ATOMS: atom_id res chain seq x y z
N ASN A 1 16.06 -12.96 -20.49
CA ASN A 1 15.10 -11.83 -20.49
C ASN A 1 13.97 -12.07 -19.51
N SER A 2 14.27 -12.60 -18.32
CA SER A 2 13.30 -12.62 -17.23
C SER A 2 13.23 -11.21 -16.60
N PRO A 3 12.13 -10.86 -15.91
CA PRO A 3 12.07 -9.66 -15.07
C PRO A 3 13.20 -9.58 -14.05
N LEU A 4 13.68 -10.72 -13.55
CA LEU A 4 14.83 -10.81 -12.65
C LEU A 4 16.10 -10.32 -13.33
N ASP A 5 16.39 -10.81 -14.54
CA ASP A 5 17.61 -10.42 -15.29
C ASP A 5 17.60 -8.92 -15.66
N LYS A 6 16.41 -8.36 -15.87
CA LYS A 6 16.25 -6.99 -16.42
C LYS A 6 16.08 -5.93 -15.34
N TYR A 7 15.39 -6.26 -14.25
CA TYR A 7 14.97 -5.30 -13.24
C TYR A 7 15.35 -5.71 -11.81
N GLY A 8 15.95 -6.89 -11.61
CA GLY A 8 16.29 -7.38 -10.28
C GLY A 8 15.08 -7.74 -9.42
N VAL A 9 13.91 -7.99 -10.03
CA VAL A 9 12.66 -8.30 -9.30
C VAL A 9 12.21 -9.73 -9.53
N HIS A 10 11.63 -10.35 -8.50
CA HIS A 10 11.13 -11.71 -8.60
C HIS A 10 9.98 -11.81 -9.63
N PRO A 11 10.03 -12.74 -10.60
CA PRO A 11 9.14 -12.71 -11.76
C PRO A 11 7.67 -13.06 -11.46
N ILE A 12 7.38 -13.67 -10.31
CA ILE A 12 6.01 -14.09 -9.95
C ILE A 12 5.29 -13.04 -9.11
N VAL A 13 5.97 -12.48 -8.11
CA VAL A 13 5.37 -11.58 -7.10
C VAL A 13 5.84 -10.14 -7.23
N ASN A 14 6.75 -9.85 -8.17
CA ASN A 14 7.30 -8.51 -8.46
C ASN A 14 7.90 -7.82 -7.23
N CYS A 15 8.52 -8.59 -6.34
CA CYS A 15 9.19 -8.08 -5.16
C CYS A 15 10.69 -7.88 -5.46
N PRO A 16 11.28 -6.73 -5.09
CA PRO A 16 12.71 -6.46 -5.28
C PRO A 16 13.62 -7.21 -4.31
N ASP A 17 13.09 -7.66 -3.17
CA ASP A 17 13.79 -8.59 -2.26
C ASP A 17 13.51 -10.02 -2.70
N THR A 18 14.50 -10.67 -3.32
CA THR A 18 14.34 -12.01 -3.90
C THR A 18 14.18 -13.10 -2.85
N ASP A 19 14.78 -12.94 -1.67
CA ASP A 19 14.70 -13.93 -0.60
C ASP A 19 13.32 -13.88 0.06
N ALA A 20 12.84 -12.67 0.36
CA ALA A 20 11.47 -12.45 0.80
C ALA A 20 10.46 -12.92 -0.25
N ALA A 21 10.74 -12.67 -1.54
CA ALA A 21 9.89 -13.13 -2.63
C ALA A 21 9.73 -14.66 -2.68
N GLN A 22 10.84 -15.39 -2.51
CA GLN A 22 10.81 -16.84 -2.49
C GLN A 22 10.02 -17.35 -1.28
N ALA A 23 10.26 -16.78 -0.09
CA ALA A 23 9.50 -17.12 1.11
C ALA A 23 7.98 -16.86 0.96
N MET A 24 7.60 -15.75 0.31
CA MET A 24 6.19 -15.46 -0.02
C MET A 24 5.59 -16.52 -0.95
N VAL A 25 6.33 -16.94 -1.99
CA VAL A 25 5.88 -17.97 -2.93
C VAL A 25 5.71 -19.31 -2.24
N ASP A 26 6.67 -19.72 -1.41
CA ASP A 26 6.62 -20.98 -0.68
C ASP A 26 5.44 -21.02 0.29
N GLU A 27 5.17 -19.93 1.00
CA GLU A 27 4.01 -19.82 1.88
C GLU A 27 2.69 -19.86 1.10
N CYS A 28 2.61 -19.15 -0.04
CA CYS A 28 1.43 -19.22 -0.91
C CYS A 28 1.17 -20.64 -1.42
N ASN A 29 2.21 -21.36 -1.82
CA ASN A 29 2.12 -22.76 -2.26
C ASN A 29 1.68 -23.67 -1.11
N ARG A 30 2.24 -23.48 0.10
CA ARG A 30 1.88 -24.23 1.30
C ARG A 30 0.40 -24.05 1.65
N VAL A 31 -0.09 -22.81 1.66
CA VAL A 31 -1.50 -22.49 1.95
C VAL A 31 -2.43 -23.06 0.86
N ALA A 32 -2.07 -22.88 -0.41
CA ALA A 32 -2.82 -23.41 -1.55
C ALA A 32 -2.94 -24.94 -1.51
N ALA A 33 -1.90 -25.66 -1.09
CA ALA A 33 -1.93 -27.12 -0.94
C ALA A 33 -2.96 -27.60 0.10
N THR A 34 -3.40 -26.73 1.01
CA THR A 34 -4.48 -27.03 1.97
C THR A 34 -5.88 -26.71 1.43
N GLY A 35 -6.00 -26.17 0.22
CA GLY A 35 -7.25 -25.69 -0.35
C GLY A 35 -7.72 -24.35 0.22
N ASP A 36 -6.81 -23.56 0.79
CA ASP A 36 -7.06 -22.25 1.41
C ASP A 36 -6.38 -21.11 0.63
N SER A 37 -6.53 -19.86 1.09
CA SER A 37 -5.88 -18.69 0.48
C SER A 37 -5.16 -17.83 1.52
N ALA A 38 -4.23 -17.00 1.05
CA ALA A 38 -3.42 -16.10 1.86
C ALA A 38 -3.64 -14.64 1.46
N GLY A 39 -3.61 -13.77 2.47
CA GLY A 39 -3.54 -12.32 2.31
C GLY A 39 -2.08 -11.85 2.26
N GLY A 40 -1.86 -10.58 2.54
CA GLY A 40 -0.51 -10.02 2.65
C GLY A 40 -0.51 -8.49 2.71
N VAL A 41 0.66 -7.91 2.48
CA VAL A 41 0.85 -6.46 2.48
C VAL A 41 1.49 -6.04 1.16
N VAL A 42 1.02 -4.92 0.62
CA VAL A 42 1.63 -4.23 -0.51
C VAL A 42 2.20 -2.91 0.01
N GLU A 43 3.47 -2.61 -0.27
CA GLU A 43 4.07 -1.31 -0.01
C GLU A 43 4.24 -0.55 -1.32
N VAL A 44 3.87 0.73 -1.32
CA VAL A 44 4.11 1.68 -2.41
C VAL A 44 5.03 2.77 -1.88
N VAL A 45 6.11 3.03 -2.61
CA VAL A 45 7.09 4.06 -2.28
C VAL A 45 7.11 5.09 -3.41
N VAL A 46 6.87 6.36 -3.07
CA VAL A 46 6.95 7.48 -4.02
C VAL A 46 8.19 8.31 -3.69
N THR A 47 9.10 8.41 -4.67
CA THR A 47 10.35 9.16 -4.54
C THR A 47 10.30 10.46 -5.34
N GLY A 48 11.07 11.46 -4.93
CA GLY A 48 11.21 12.72 -5.68
C GLY A 48 9.99 13.64 -5.57
N VAL A 49 9.15 13.46 -4.54
CA VAL A 49 8.00 14.33 -4.28
C VAL A 49 8.49 15.69 -3.79
N PRO A 50 8.05 16.83 -4.38
CA PRO A 50 8.42 18.15 -3.90
C PRO A 50 7.89 18.40 -2.48
N THR A 51 8.70 18.99 -1.60
CA THR A 51 8.27 19.41 -0.26
C THR A 51 7.07 20.37 -0.33
N GLY A 52 6.09 20.15 0.55
CA GLY A 52 4.90 21.00 0.66
C GLY A 52 3.76 20.63 -0.30
N LEU A 53 3.85 19.52 -1.05
CA LEU A 53 2.73 18.95 -1.78
C LEU A 53 1.67 18.39 -0.81
N GLY A 54 0.39 18.73 -1.00
CA GLY A 54 -0.72 18.32 -0.14
C GLY A 54 -1.64 19.48 0.22
N GLU A 55 -2.55 19.27 1.16
CA GLU A 55 -3.43 20.30 1.73
C GLU A 55 -3.58 20.08 3.24
N PRO A 56 -3.57 21.12 4.10
CA PRO A 56 -3.45 20.93 5.55
C PRO A 56 -4.75 20.65 6.31
N VAL A 57 -5.93 20.64 5.68
CA VAL A 57 -7.23 20.62 6.38
C VAL A 57 -8.15 19.48 5.91
N PHE A 58 -8.72 19.57 4.72
CA PHE A 58 -9.78 18.70 4.20
C PHE A 58 -9.27 17.62 3.25
N TYR A 59 -8.22 17.91 2.49
CA TYR A 59 -7.64 17.04 1.48
C TYR A 59 -6.20 16.74 1.84
N LYS A 60 -5.97 16.32 3.09
CA LYS A 60 -4.65 15.92 3.55
C LYS A 60 -4.12 14.77 2.72
N LEU A 61 -2.85 14.84 2.32
CA LEU A 61 -2.27 13.89 1.37
C LEU A 61 -2.34 12.44 1.88
N ASP A 62 -2.04 12.22 3.16
CA ASP A 62 -2.21 10.94 3.85
C ASP A 62 -3.67 10.49 3.92
N GLY A 63 -4.61 11.42 4.11
CA GLY A 63 -6.04 11.17 4.04
C GLY A 63 -6.52 10.71 2.66
N GLU A 64 -6.06 11.36 1.59
CA GLU A 64 -6.36 10.99 0.20
C GLU A 64 -5.75 9.63 -0.16
N LEU A 65 -4.50 9.36 0.26
CA LEU A 65 -3.89 8.04 0.13
C LEU A 65 -4.64 6.98 0.95
N GLY A 66 -5.16 7.35 2.13
CA GLY A 66 -5.99 6.49 2.97
C GLY A 66 -7.27 6.00 2.27
N LYS A 67 -7.78 6.73 1.27
CA LYS A 67 -8.93 6.30 0.45
C LYS A 67 -8.62 5.06 -0.40
N MET A 68 -7.37 4.61 -0.49
CA MET A 68 -7.00 3.31 -1.04
C MET A 68 -7.66 2.13 -0.31
N LEU A 69 -8.26 2.34 0.86
CA LEU A 69 -9.17 1.37 1.49
C LEU A 69 -10.35 0.98 0.58
N GLY A 70 -10.68 1.83 -0.41
CA GLY A 70 -11.67 1.54 -1.45
C GLY A 70 -11.22 0.50 -2.49
N ILE A 71 -9.93 0.15 -2.55
CA ILE A 71 -9.44 -0.92 -3.43
C ILE A 71 -10.00 -2.25 -2.93
N GLY A 72 -10.51 -3.07 -3.85
CA GLY A 72 -11.07 -4.37 -3.54
C GLY A 72 -10.09 -5.24 -2.73
N ALA A 73 -10.61 -5.88 -1.68
CA ALA A 73 -9.86 -6.72 -0.73
C ALA A 73 -8.88 -5.99 0.22
N VAL A 74 -8.65 -4.69 0.07
CA VAL A 74 -7.88 -3.91 1.05
C VAL A 74 -8.70 -3.73 2.33
N LYS A 75 -8.05 -3.88 3.48
CA LYS A 75 -8.65 -3.80 4.81
C LYS A 75 -7.91 -2.89 5.79
N GLY A 76 -6.74 -2.40 5.40
CA GLY A 76 -6.00 -1.38 6.13
C GLY A 76 -5.13 -0.60 5.15
N VAL A 77 -4.98 0.69 5.41
CA VAL A 77 -4.01 1.55 4.75
C VAL A 77 -3.25 2.27 5.84
N GLU A 78 -1.92 2.25 5.75
CA GLU A 78 -1.05 2.88 6.72
C GLU A 78 0.04 3.68 6.00
N VAL A 79 0.42 4.82 6.57
CA VAL A 79 1.46 5.71 6.04
C VAL A 79 2.65 5.67 6.99
N GLY A 80 3.86 5.57 6.44
CA GLY A 80 5.10 5.55 7.22
C GLY A 80 5.22 4.36 8.15
N ALA A 81 5.48 4.60 9.42
CA ALA A 81 5.52 3.57 10.46
C ALA A 81 4.14 2.96 10.77
N GLY A 82 3.05 3.58 10.30
CA GLY A 82 1.73 2.98 10.29
C GLY A 82 1.23 2.57 11.67
N PHE A 83 0.78 1.33 11.83
CA PHE A 83 0.31 0.86 13.14
C PHE A 83 1.43 0.72 14.20
N ALA A 84 2.70 0.72 13.81
CA ALA A 84 3.81 0.61 14.77
C ALA A 84 3.93 1.85 15.67
N VAL A 85 3.38 3.01 15.25
CA VAL A 85 3.44 4.26 16.03
C VAL A 85 2.80 4.15 17.41
N LYS A 86 1.85 3.21 17.60
CA LYS A 86 1.18 3.00 18.89
C LYS A 86 2.13 2.45 19.97
N ASP A 87 3.22 1.82 19.56
CA ASP A 87 4.22 1.23 20.45
C ASP A 87 5.45 2.14 20.63
N MET A 88 5.42 3.36 20.07
CA MET A 88 6.53 4.31 20.09
C MET A 88 6.24 5.48 21.06
N THR A 89 7.29 5.99 21.70
CA THR A 89 7.26 7.31 22.33
C THR A 89 7.35 8.42 21.27
N GLY A 90 6.98 9.65 21.63
CA GLY A 90 7.11 10.79 20.70
C GLY A 90 8.56 11.05 20.25
N PHE A 91 9.56 10.74 21.09
CA PHE A 91 10.97 10.87 20.70
C PHE A 91 11.38 9.84 19.63
N GLU A 92 10.86 8.62 19.73
CA GLU A 92 11.11 7.55 18.76
C GLU A 92 10.32 7.73 17.46
N ASN A 93 9.11 8.28 17.55
CA ASN A 93 8.24 8.46 16.38
C ASN A 93 8.56 9.71 15.56
N ASN A 94 9.00 10.80 16.19
CA ASN A 94 9.27 12.04 15.47
C ASN A 94 10.50 11.90 14.56
N ASP A 95 10.34 12.32 13.30
CA ASP A 95 11.46 12.38 12.36
C ASP A 95 12.34 13.60 12.65
N GLN A 96 13.44 13.36 13.37
CA GLN A 96 14.38 14.41 13.76
C GLN A 96 15.11 14.99 12.54
N MET A 97 15.46 16.27 12.61
CA MET A 97 16.04 17.02 11.51
C MET A 97 17.35 17.68 11.92
N HIS A 98 18.31 17.70 11.01
CA HIS A 98 19.48 18.56 11.08
C HIS A 98 19.75 19.23 9.73
N ALA A 99 20.65 20.20 9.72
CA ALA A 99 21.07 20.89 8.49
C ALA A 99 22.43 20.34 8.03
N GLU A 100 22.52 19.98 6.74
CA GLU A 100 23.76 19.59 6.07
C GLU A 100 23.84 20.32 4.72
N ASP A 101 24.93 21.04 4.47
CA ASP A 101 25.13 21.85 3.25
C ASP A 101 23.94 22.77 2.88
N GLY A 102 23.28 23.34 3.90
CA GLY A 102 22.12 24.22 3.73
C GLY A 102 20.82 23.50 3.33
N LYS A 103 20.81 22.16 3.38
CA LYS A 103 19.63 21.32 3.15
C LYS A 103 19.15 20.72 4.47
N VAL A 104 17.84 20.53 4.59
CA VAL A 104 17.23 19.80 5.71
C VAL A 104 17.39 18.30 5.45
N ILE A 105 18.02 17.60 6.39
CA ILE A 105 18.16 16.15 6.39
C ILE A 105 17.34 15.60 7.56
N PHE A 106 16.60 14.54 7.28
CA PHE A 106 15.86 13.80 8.30
C PHE A 106 16.63 12.55 8.70
N GLU A 107 16.64 12.25 10.00
CA GLU A 107 17.36 11.09 10.55
C GLU A 107 16.54 9.80 10.48
N SER A 108 15.22 9.90 10.25
CA SER A 108 14.28 8.79 10.08
C SER A 108 13.10 9.21 9.21
N ASN A 109 12.23 8.25 8.82
CA ASN A 109 11.04 8.49 8.00
C ASN A 109 9.82 7.73 8.53
N ASN A 110 9.60 7.81 9.84
CA ASN A 110 8.45 7.25 10.53
C ASN A 110 7.13 7.90 10.10
N ALA A 111 7.13 9.18 9.71
CA ALA A 111 5.96 9.85 9.17
C ALA A 111 5.62 9.41 7.73
N GLY A 112 6.51 8.67 7.06
CA GLY A 112 6.29 8.17 5.70
C GLY A 112 6.20 9.28 4.69
N GLY A 113 7.05 10.30 4.83
CA GLY A 113 7.17 11.43 3.91
C GLY A 113 6.04 12.45 3.99
N ILE A 114 5.11 12.33 4.95
CA ILE A 114 3.95 13.22 5.10
C ILE A 114 3.85 13.68 6.56
N THR A 115 3.84 14.99 6.80
CA THR A 115 3.62 15.58 8.12
C THR A 115 2.55 16.67 8.02
N GLY A 116 1.52 16.57 8.85
CA GLY A 116 0.42 17.54 8.85
C GLY A 116 -0.38 17.58 7.53
N GLY A 117 -0.40 16.48 6.78
CA GLY A 117 -1.06 16.42 5.46
C GLY A 117 -0.25 16.97 4.29
N LEU A 118 1.01 17.37 4.53
CA LEU A 118 1.94 17.89 3.54
C LEU A 118 3.16 17.00 3.41
N SER A 119 3.68 16.85 2.20
CA SER A 119 4.92 16.11 1.96
C SER A 119 6.14 16.82 2.53
N THR A 120 7.06 16.05 3.11
CA THR A 120 8.32 16.57 3.69
C THR A 120 9.46 16.64 2.68
N GLY A 121 9.33 15.93 1.55
CA GLY A 121 10.39 15.73 0.56
C GLY A 121 11.14 14.40 0.74
N GLN A 122 10.92 13.71 1.86
CA GLN A 122 11.31 12.31 2.02
C GLN A 122 10.43 11.39 1.16
N PRO A 123 10.83 10.14 0.91
CA PRO A 123 9.97 9.18 0.22
C PRO A 123 8.62 9.03 0.94
N ILE A 124 7.54 9.10 0.17
CA ILE A 124 6.21 8.76 0.70
C ILE A 124 6.10 7.25 0.74
N ILE A 125 5.75 6.70 1.91
CA ILE A 125 5.64 5.25 2.11
C ILE A 125 4.20 4.95 2.53
N VAL A 126 3.51 4.13 1.75
CA VAL A 126 2.15 3.68 2.06
C VAL A 126 2.06 2.16 1.97
N ARG A 127 1.46 1.52 2.97
CA ARG A 127 1.21 0.08 2.96
C ARG A 127 -0.29 -0.22 2.97
N LEU A 128 -0.66 -1.26 2.24
CA LEU A 128 -2.03 -1.74 2.10
C LEU A 128 -2.11 -3.18 2.59
N THR A 129 -2.94 -3.42 3.60
CA THR A 129 -3.22 -4.76 4.11
C THR A 129 -4.32 -5.39 3.26
N VAL A 130 -4.00 -6.51 2.61
CA VAL A 130 -4.87 -7.24 1.69
C VAL A 130 -5.37 -8.51 2.37
N LYS A 131 -6.69 -8.70 2.41
CA LYS A 131 -7.28 -9.94 2.94
C LYS A 131 -7.06 -11.13 1.99
N PRO A 132 -7.13 -12.38 2.49
CA PRO A 132 -7.13 -13.57 1.64
C PRO A 132 -8.25 -13.56 0.59
N THR A 133 -8.00 -14.24 -0.54
CA THR A 133 -9.00 -14.47 -1.59
C THR A 133 -10.23 -15.17 -0.99
N PRO A 134 -11.45 -14.58 -1.06
CA PRO A 134 -12.59 -15.14 -0.33
C PRO A 134 -13.03 -16.53 -0.77
N THR A 135 -12.95 -16.83 -2.07
CA THR A 135 -13.32 -18.12 -2.63
C THR A 135 -12.15 -19.09 -2.52
N ILE A 136 -12.34 -20.17 -1.75
CA ILE A 136 -11.34 -21.22 -1.46
C ILE A 136 -11.91 -22.61 -1.76
N ASP A 137 -11.07 -23.65 -1.77
CA ASP A 137 -11.51 -25.03 -2.08
C ASP A 137 -12.26 -25.68 -0.92
N LYS A 138 -11.93 -25.30 0.31
CA LYS A 138 -12.63 -25.79 1.51
C LYS A 138 -14.11 -25.40 1.44
N PRO A 139 -15.06 -26.34 1.63
CA PRO A 139 -16.48 -26.02 1.68
C PRO A 139 -16.78 -24.96 2.76
N GLN A 140 -17.61 -23.99 2.41
CA GLN A 140 -18.00 -22.90 3.31
C GLN A 140 -19.52 -22.85 3.46
N LYS A 141 -19.99 -22.57 4.68
CA LYS A 141 -21.41 -22.35 4.93
C LYS A 141 -21.89 -21.07 4.26
N THR A 142 -23.01 -21.16 3.56
CA THR A 142 -23.70 -20.02 2.95
C THR A 142 -25.22 -20.24 3.02
N ILE A 143 -25.97 -19.30 2.47
CA ILE A 143 -27.42 -19.38 2.36
C ILE A 143 -27.80 -19.24 0.89
N ASP A 144 -28.71 -20.08 0.43
CA ASP A 144 -29.35 -19.90 -0.87
C ASP A 144 -30.30 -18.70 -0.81
N LYS A 145 -30.02 -17.66 -1.60
CA LYS A 145 -30.77 -16.39 -1.52
C LYS A 145 -32.24 -16.48 -1.94
N TYR A 146 -32.67 -17.55 -2.60
CA TYR A 146 -34.06 -17.71 -3.06
C TYR A 146 -34.89 -18.55 -2.10
N THR A 147 -34.31 -19.64 -1.62
CA THR A 147 -34.98 -20.59 -0.70
C THR A 147 -34.77 -20.23 0.77
N LEU A 148 -33.77 -19.41 1.09
CA LEU A 148 -33.31 -19.08 2.44
C LEU A 148 -32.85 -20.29 3.26
N GLU A 149 -32.48 -21.38 2.58
CA GLU A 149 -31.95 -22.59 3.20
C GLU A 149 -30.42 -22.53 3.33
N ASN A 150 -29.90 -23.14 4.40
CA ASN A 150 -28.45 -23.31 4.59
C ASN A 150 -27.89 -24.24 3.51
N LYS A 151 -26.77 -23.84 2.90
CA LYS A 151 -26.03 -24.66 1.94
C LYS A 151 -24.55 -24.62 2.24
N ASP A 152 -23.84 -25.68 1.85
CA ASP A 152 -22.38 -25.65 1.76
C ASP A 152 -21.99 -25.28 0.32
N LEU A 153 -21.23 -24.19 0.19
CA LEU A 153 -20.65 -23.75 -1.05
C LEU A 153 -19.25 -24.36 -1.20
N ALA A 154 -19.11 -25.27 -2.14
CA ALA A 154 -17.82 -25.69 -2.66
C ALA A 154 -17.45 -24.84 -3.89
N ALA A 155 -16.17 -24.57 -4.11
CA ALA A 155 -15.76 -23.65 -5.16
C ALA A 155 -15.89 -24.24 -6.58
N ILE A 156 -16.52 -23.46 -7.48
CA ILE A 156 -16.92 -23.89 -8.84
C ILE A 156 -16.02 -23.27 -9.94
N THR A 157 -15.25 -22.21 -9.63
CA THR A 157 -14.46 -21.41 -10.60
C THR A 157 -13.01 -21.26 -10.18
N ARG A 158 -12.06 -20.94 -11.06
CA ARG A 158 -10.63 -20.73 -10.71
C ARG A 158 -10.45 -19.87 -9.45
N ARG A 159 -9.57 -20.29 -8.54
CA ARG A 159 -9.19 -19.56 -7.33
C ARG A 159 -7.74 -19.11 -7.39
N ASP A 160 -7.44 -17.99 -6.76
CA ASP A 160 -6.08 -17.52 -6.58
C ASP A 160 -5.66 -17.76 -5.13
N ALA A 161 -4.52 -18.43 -4.95
CA ALA A 161 -3.91 -18.64 -3.63
C ALA A 161 -3.67 -17.30 -2.90
N THR A 162 -3.36 -16.25 -3.66
CA THR A 162 -3.30 -14.87 -3.18
C THR A 162 -3.58 -13.90 -4.33
N ILE A 163 -4.08 -12.71 -4.00
CA ILE A 163 -4.27 -11.60 -4.95
C ILE A 163 -3.31 -10.44 -4.67
N VAL A 164 -2.41 -10.55 -3.68
CA VAL A 164 -1.46 -9.49 -3.29
C VAL A 164 -0.62 -9.03 -4.47
N ALA A 165 -0.05 -9.99 -5.22
CA ALA A 165 0.77 -9.72 -6.42
C ALA A 165 -0.01 -9.07 -7.59
N ARG A 166 -1.35 -8.98 -7.50
CA ARG A 166 -2.19 -8.26 -8.46
C ARG A 166 -2.64 -6.89 -7.97
N ILE A 167 -2.53 -6.62 -6.67
CA ILE A 167 -2.94 -5.35 -6.07
C ILE A 167 -1.84 -4.30 -6.19
N TRP A 168 -0.56 -4.68 -6.18
CA TRP A 168 0.54 -3.70 -6.28
C TRP A 168 0.43 -2.73 -7.47
N PRO A 169 0.09 -3.13 -8.72
CA PRO A 169 -0.03 -2.15 -9.80
C PRO A 169 -1.27 -1.28 -9.62
N VAL A 170 -2.33 -1.77 -8.97
CA VAL A 170 -3.52 -0.98 -8.67
C VAL A 170 -3.20 0.08 -7.62
N ALA A 171 -2.47 -0.29 -6.57
CA ALA A 171 -2.03 0.62 -5.52
C ALA A 171 -1.05 1.68 -6.05
N GLU A 172 -0.12 1.28 -6.91
CA GLU A 172 0.80 2.19 -7.60
C GLU A 172 0.03 3.23 -8.44
N ASN A 173 -0.90 2.78 -9.30
CA ASN A 173 -1.69 3.68 -10.13
C ASN A 173 -2.60 4.60 -9.30
N TYR A 174 -3.24 4.07 -8.25
CA TYR A 174 -4.05 4.90 -7.34
C TYR A 174 -3.20 5.99 -6.70
N THR A 175 -2.03 5.61 -6.18
CA THR A 175 -1.07 6.56 -5.58
C THR A 175 -0.65 7.61 -6.60
N ALA A 176 -0.29 7.22 -7.82
CA ALA A 176 0.09 8.16 -8.87
C ALA A 176 -1.01 9.17 -9.22
N MET A 177 -2.28 8.74 -9.26
CA MET A 177 -3.41 9.64 -9.47
C MET A 177 -3.58 10.64 -8.32
N VAL A 178 -3.48 10.19 -7.06
CA VAL A 178 -3.53 11.09 -5.90
C VAL A 178 -2.41 12.14 -5.95
N ILE A 179 -1.18 11.71 -6.25
CA ILE A 179 -0.04 12.64 -6.39
C ILE A 179 -0.28 13.63 -7.53
N LEU A 180 -0.79 13.18 -8.68
CA LEU A 180 -1.09 14.03 -9.83
C LEU A 180 -2.14 15.10 -9.49
N ASP A 181 -3.23 14.71 -8.81
CA ASP A 181 -4.30 15.64 -8.41
C ASP A 181 -3.76 16.72 -7.47
N HIS A 182 -2.93 16.34 -6.50
CA HIS A 182 -2.27 17.30 -5.61
C HIS A 182 -1.27 18.21 -6.34
N LEU A 183 -0.57 17.71 -7.35
CA LEU A 183 0.33 18.53 -8.18
C LEU A 183 -0.46 19.57 -8.97
N PHE A 184 -1.58 19.19 -9.58
CA PHE A 184 -2.45 20.15 -10.26
C PHE A 184 -3.01 21.21 -9.33
N ALA A 185 -3.47 20.82 -8.13
CA ALA A 185 -3.91 21.77 -7.12
C ALA A 185 -2.77 22.74 -6.74
N HIS A 186 -1.57 22.21 -6.46
CA HIS A 186 -0.40 23.01 -6.11
C HIS A 186 -0.06 24.03 -7.20
N TYR A 187 0.10 23.59 -8.46
CA TYR A 187 0.42 24.49 -9.56
C TYR A 187 -0.69 25.52 -9.79
N GLY A 188 -1.95 25.13 -9.66
CA GLY A 188 -3.09 26.06 -9.69
C GLY A 188 -2.92 27.20 -8.67
N TYR A 189 -2.65 26.87 -7.40
CA TYR A 189 -2.42 27.88 -6.37
C TYR A 189 -1.21 28.79 -6.65
N GLN A 190 -0.10 28.24 -7.15
CA GLN A 190 1.08 29.04 -7.48
C GLN A 190 0.81 30.05 -8.60
N THR A 191 0.03 29.67 -9.61
CA THR A 191 -0.33 30.60 -10.70
C THR A 191 -1.21 31.77 -10.25
N LEU A 192 -2.00 31.59 -9.19
CA LEU A 192 -2.80 32.65 -8.59
C LEU A 192 -1.96 33.62 -7.73
N LYS A 193 -0.89 33.14 -7.08
CA LYS A 193 0.01 33.97 -6.25
C LYS A 193 0.92 34.89 -7.05
N ALA A 194 1.23 34.53 -8.30
CA ALA A 194 2.14 35.29 -9.16
C ALA A 194 1.50 36.54 -9.81
N LYS A 195 0.26 36.88 -9.42
CA LYS A 195 -0.46 38.10 -9.81
C LYS A 195 -0.57 39.03 -8.62
#